data_AF-A0A972HEB5-F1
#
_entry.id   AF-A0A972HEB5-F1
#
_cell.length_a   1.000
_cell.length_b   1.000
_cell.length_c   1.000
_cell.angle_alpha   90.00
_cell.angle_beta   90.00
_cell.angle_gamma   90.00
#
_symmetry.space_group_name_H-M   'P 1'
#
loop_
_entity.id
_entity.type
_entity.pdbx_description
1 polymer ?
#
loop_
_entity_poly.entity_id
_entity_poly.type
_entity_poly.pdbx_seq_one_letter_code
_entity_poly.pdbx_strand_id
1 'polypeptide(L)'
;MTSTHLVVSPWERLAARIRMPLTAVTVVSLAVDVFLPVPRWWPWIYIATAIPATALYFRLATPHADPVDVTAPVQGRWQAVNSPTSRVPSHYVHAWAQTYAIDLVFDPADGSRPEMSWWPLVRHPTTYPGFGQPIVAPIDGTVVRVRSFMRDHLSRSSPPALLYLLVESVREFFGPIGILGNHIVIRRDDGTHLLLAHLRQGSLLVKRGDRVARGTKIAECGNSGNSSEPHVHIQAMDRASVWIAAGLPIRFDHGEPPANGDLLPTDATL
;
A
#
# COMPACT_ATOMS: atom_id res chain seq x y z
N MET A 1 -0.91 -2.06 29.59
CA MET A 1 -1.13 -2.68 28.26
C MET A 1 -2.62 -2.56 27.96
N THR A 2 -3.05 -1.38 27.54
CA THR A 2 -4.43 -1.13 27.12
C THR A 2 -4.44 -1.35 25.62
N SER A 3 -4.77 -2.56 25.18
CA SER A 3 -4.99 -2.79 23.75
C SER A 3 -6.19 -1.95 23.36
N THR A 4 -6.00 -0.94 22.51
CA THR A 4 -7.11 -0.36 21.75
C THR A 4 -7.85 -1.55 21.14
N HIS A 5 -9.14 -1.69 21.46
CA HIS A 5 -9.96 -2.78 20.95
C HIS A 5 -10.03 -2.61 19.43
N LEU A 6 -9.11 -3.21 18.69
CA LEU A 6 -9.29 -3.42 17.26
C LEU A 6 -10.51 -4.32 17.13
N VAL A 7 -11.67 -3.72 16.84
CA VAL A 7 -12.97 -4.39 16.73
C VAL A 7 -13.07 -5.18 15.43
N VAL A 8 -12.01 -5.92 15.11
CA VAL A 8 -12.03 -6.90 14.02
C VAL A 8 -12.64 -8.18 14.60
N SER A 9 -13.65 -8.75 13.95
CA SER A 9 -14.18 -10.04 14.39
C SER A 9 -13.11 -11.13 14.30
N PRO A 10 -13.21 -12.22 15.10
CA PRO A 10 -12.29 -13.36 14.97
C PRO A 10 -12.23 -13.93 13.55
N TRP A 11 -13.36 -13.92 12.85
CA TRP A 11 -13.46 -14.33 11.45
C TRP A 11 -12.68 -13.42 10.50
N GLU A 12 -12.88 -12.10 10.57
CA GLU A 12 -12.16 -11.16 9.70
C GLU A 12 -10.65 -11.20 9.95
N ARG A 13 -10.22 -11.38 11.21
CA ARG A 13 -8.80 -11.60 11.54
C ARG A 13 -8.27 -12.87 10.90
N LEU A 14 -8.99 -13.98 11.02
CA LEU A 14 -8.59 -15.25 10.42
C LEU A 14 -8.50 -15.12 8.89
N ALA A 15 -9.53 -14.56 8.27
CA ALA A 15 -9.62 -14.33 6.84
C ALA A 15 -8.46 -13.47 6.32
N ALA A 16 -8.14 -12.35 6.98
CA ALA A 16 -6.99 -11.52 6.64
C ALA A 16 -5.65 -12.28 6.78
N ARG A 17 -5.50 -13.11 7.80
CA ARG A 17 -4.29 -13.92 8.03
C ARG A 17 -4.08 -15.00 6.99
N ILE A 18 -5.15 -15.62 6.50
CA ILE A 18 -5.05 -16.70 5.51
C ILE A 18 -5.10 -16.20 4.08
N ARG A 19 -5.53 -14.95 3.82
CA ARG A 19 -5.71 -14.38 2.49
C ARG A 19 -4.50 -14.59 1.58
N MET A 20 -3.35 -13.99 1.91
CA MET A 20 -2.16 -14.12 1.07
C MET A 20 -1.54 -15.52 1.11
N PRO A 21 -1.47 -16.22 2.27
CA PRO A 21 -1.03 -17.62 2.28
C PRO A 21 -1.85 -18.53 1.38
N LEU A 22 -3.19 -18.40 1.37
CA LEU A 22 -4.07 -19.20 0.53
C LEU A 22 -3.90 -18.85 -0.94
N THR A 23 -3.76 -17.57 -1.29
CA THR A 23 -3.41 -17.14 -2.65
C THR A 23 -2.07 -17.73 -3.09
N ALA A 24 -1.06 -17.72 -2.23
CA ALA A 24 0.24 -18.29 -2.53
C ALA A 24 0.16 -19.82 -2.73
N VAL A 25 -0.58 -20.54 -1.89
CA VAL A 25 -0.83 -21.99 -2.07
C VAL A 25 -1.50 -22.26 -3.42
N THR A 26 -2.52 -21.49 -3.79
CA THR A 26 -3.19 -21.61 -5.09
C THR A 26 -2.21 -21.43 -6.25
N VAL A 27 -1.39 -20.36 -6.22
CA VAL A 27 -0.44 -20.03 -7.30
C VAL A 27 0.66 -21.08 -7.39
N VAL A 28 1.23 -21.49 -6.25
CA VAL A 28 2.27 -22.54 -6.21
C VAL A 28 1.72 -23.88 -6.67
N SER A 29 0.50 -24.25 -6.25
CA SER A 29 -0.17 -25.48 -6.69
C SER A 29 -0.38 -25.50 -8.21
N LEU A 30 -0.78 -24.36 -8.79
CA LEU A 30 -0.93 -24.21 -10.23
C LEU A 30 0.42 -24.31 -10.95
N ALA A 31 1.46 -23.65 -10.43
CA ALA A 31 2.80 -23.74 -11.02
C ALA A 31 3.34 -25.17 -10.99
N VAL A 32 3.15 -25.91 -9.89
CA VAL A 32 3.55 -27.31 -9.78
C VAL A 32 2.82 -28.18 -10.80
N ASP A 33 1.51 -28.00 -10.97
CA ASP A 33 0.71 -28.72 -11.96
C ASP A 33 1.18 -28.46 -13.41
N VAL A 34 1.59 -27.22 -13.70
CA VAL A 34 2.09 -26.83 -15.03
C VAL A 34 3.48 -27.40 -15.33
N PHE A 35 4.38 -27.41 -14.36
CA PHE A 35 5.80 -27.70 -14.60
C PHE A 35 6.24 -29.11 -14.18
N LEU A 36 5.44 -29.82 -13.39
CA LEU A 36 5.80 -31.13 -12.84
C LEU A 36 4.67 -32.14 -13.06
N PRO A 37 5.00 -33.43 -13.27
CA PRO A 37 3.98 -34.47 -13.29
C PRO A 37 3.38 -34.62 -11.88
N VAL A 38 2.07 -34.40 -11.78
CA VAL A 38 1.32 -34.52 -10.52
C VAL A 38 0.29 -35.66 -10.57
N PRO A 39 -0.11 -36.23 -9.42
CA PRO A 39 -1.19 -37.21 -9.35
C PRO A 39 -2.53 -36.64 -9.86
N ARG A 40 -3.42 -37.51 -10.36
CA ARG A 40 -4.75 -37.12 -10.88
C ARG A 40 -5.64 -36.36 -9.89
N TRP A 41 -5.37 -36.46 -8.58
CA TRP A 41 -6.13 -35.76 -7.56
C TRP A 41 -5.61 -34.34 -7.27
N TRP A 42 -4.42 -33.97 -7.76
CA TRP A 42 -3.80 -32.66 -7.51
C TRP A 42 -4.63 -31.46 -7.96
N PRO A 43 -5.29 -31.48 -9.14
CA PRO A 43 -6.14 -30.35 -9.58
C PRO A 43 -7.27 -30.01 -8.59
N TRP A 44 -7.70 -30.97 -7.75
CA TRP A 44 -8.70 -30.69 -6.71
C TRP A 44 -8.17 -29.77 -5.61
N ILE A 45 -6.86 -29.78 -5.32
CA ILE A 45 -6.25 -28.79 -4.42
C ILE A 45 -6.44 -27.39 -5.01
N TYR A 46 -6.04 -27.20 -6.28
CA TYR A 46 -6.18 -25.92 -6.96
C TYR A 46 -7.63 -25.43 -6.96
N ILE A 47 -8.59 -26.29 -7.31
CA ILE A 47 -10.02 -25.93 -7.31
C ILE A 47 -10.49 -25.55 -5.89
N ALA A 48 -10.11 -26.34 -4.89
CA ALA A 48 -10.49 -26.12 -3.50
C ALA A 48 -9.90 -24.83 -2.92
N THR A 49 -8.73 -24.38 -3.38
CA THR A 49 -8.08 -23.16 -2.87
C THR A 49 -8.35 -21.92 -3.73
N ALA A 50 -8.56 -22.05 -5.04
CA ALA A 50 -8.70 -20.92 -5.96
C ALA A 50 -9.96 -20.08 -5.69
N ILE A 51 -11.11 -20.72 -5.50
CA ILE A 51 -12.37 -20.03 -5.21
C ILE A 51 -12.29 -19.23 -3.90
N PRO A 52 -11.93 -19.82 -2.74
CA PRO A 52 -11.81 -19.05 -1.51
C PRO A 52 -10.66 -18.03 -1.54
N ALA A 53 -9.53 -18.33 -2.20
CA ALA A 53 -8.46 -17.35 -2.40
C ALA A 53 -9.00 -16.12 -3.14
N THR A 54 -9.69 -16.31 -4.25
CA THR A 54 -10.26 -15.24 -5.07
C THR A 54 -11.30 -14.44 -4.29
N ALA A 55 -12.20 -15.12 -3.58
CA ALA A 55 -13.23 -14.48 -2.78
C ALA A 55 -12.61 -13.63 -1.66
N LEU A 56 -11.63 -14.15 -0.92
CA LEU A 56 -10.92 -13.40 0.12
C LEU A 56 -10.07 -12.25 -0.44
N TYR A 57 -9.53 -12.42 -1.64
CA TYR A 57 -8.70 -11.42 -2.31
C TYR A 57 -9.52 -10.18 -2.71
N PHE A 58 -10.71 -10.38 -3.28
CA PHE A 58 -11.49 -9.30 -3.89
C PHE A 58 -12.76 -8.86 -3.14
N ARG A 59 -13.42 -9.76 -2.39
CA ARG A 59 -14.84 -9.56 -2.02
C ARG A 59 -15.17 -9.78 -0.55
N LEU A 60 -14.51 -10.72 0.11
CA LEU A 60 -14.89 -11.19 1.44
C LEU A 60 -13.94 -10.70 2.54
N ALA A 61 -14.51 -10.61 3.73
CA ALA A 61 -13.80 -10.29 4.97
C ALA A 61 -13.07 -8.94 4.93
N THR A 62 -13.80 -7.91 4.49
CA THR A 62 -13.48 -6.51 4.79
C THR A 62 -13.33 -6.34 6.30
N PRO A 63 -12.14 -6.01 6.82
CA PRO A 63 -11.96 -5.86 8.26
C PRO A 63 -12.63 -4.59 8.77
N HIS A 64 -13.57 -4.70 9.70
CA HIS A 64 -14.12 -3.53 10.38
C HIS A 64 -13.32 -3.25 11.66
N ALA A 65 -13.02 -1.98 11.94
CA ALA A 65 -12.36 -1.52 13.16
C ALA A 65 -12.56 -0.02 13.32
N ASP A 66 -12.30 0.50 14.52
CA ASP A 66 -12.20 1.94 14.73
C ASP A 66 -11.05 2.52 13.89
N PRO A 67 -11.26 3.68 13.22
CA PRO A 67 -10.22 4.28 12.40
C PRO A 67 -8.97 4.66 13.20
N VAL A 68 -7.81 4.33 12.63
CA VAL A 68 -6.53 4.78 13.15
C VAL A 68 -6.33 6.24 12.78
N ASP A 69 -6.26 7.07 13.81
CA ASP A 69 -6.02 8.50 13.68
C ASP A 69 -4.55 8.80 13.42
N VAL A 70 -4.27 9.52 12.33
CA VAL A 70 -2.92 9.89 11.86
C VAL A 70 -2.90 11.34 11.36
N THR A 71 -1.73 11.97 11.32
CA THR A 71 -1.57 13.23 10.54
C THR A 71 -1.26 12.93 9.08
N ALA A 72 -1.39 13.93 8.20
CA ALA A 72 -0.88 13.83 6.84
C ALA A 72 0.63 13.47 6.83
N PRO A 73 1.07 12.46 6.05
CA PRO A 73 2.49 12.12 5.89
C PRO A 73 3.22 13.07 4.93
N VAL A 74 2.51 14.07 4.39
CA VAL A 74 2.93 14.94 3.31
C VAL A 74 2.56 16.39 3.63
N GLN A 75 3.27 17.34 3.02
CA GLN A 75 3.02 18.77 3.15
C GLN A 75 2.69 19.39 1.77
N GLY A 76 1.81 20.38 1.77
CA GLY A 76 1.37 21.07 0.55
C GLY A 76 0.18 20.38 -0.13
N ARG A 77 0.01 20.63 -1.42
CA ARG A 77 -1.19 20.23 -2.16
C ARG A 77 -1.09 18.80 -2.68
N TRP A 78 -1.71 17.86 -1.96
CA TRP A 78 -1.77 16.44 -2.33
C TRP A 78 -3.22 16.04 -2.57
N GLN A 79 -3.44 15.19 -3.56
CA GLN A 79 -4.74 14.65 -3.94
C GLN A 79 -4.78 13.15 -3.66
N ALA A 80 -5.93 12.62 -3.25
CA ALA A 80 -6.13 11.17 -3.18
C ALA A 80 -6.49 10.59 -4.55
N VAL A 81 -5.81 9.54 -4.97
CA VAL A 81 -6.14 8.77 -6.20
C VAL A 81 -6.89 7.49 -5.85
N ASN A 82 -6.46 6.82 -4.77
CA ASN A 82 -7.15 5.69 -4.18
C ASN A 82 -7.44 6.04 -2.72
N SER A 83 -8.70 5.89 -2.29
CA SER A 83 -9.13 6.21 -0.94
C SER A 83 -10.30 5.35 -0.50
N PRO A 84 -10.35 4.92 0.78
CA PRO A 84 -11.47 4.19 1.33
C PRO A 84 -12.78 4.99 1.32
N THR A 85 -12.73 6.32 1.27
CA THR A 85 -13.91 7.19 1.20
C THR A 85 -14.68 6.98 -0.10
N SER A 86 -13.99 6.72 -1.21
CA SER A 86 -14.63 6.42 -2.50
C SER A 86 -15.00 4.95 -2.65
N ARG A 87 -14.21 4.04 -2.07
CA ARG A 87 -14.43 2.60 -2.22
C ARG A 87 -13.69 1.81 -1.14
N VAL A 88 -14.32 0.75 -0.64
CA VAL A 88 -13.65 -0.29 0.15
C VAL A 88 -13.85 -1.65 -0.54
N PRO A 89 -12.78 -2.41 -0.86
CA PRO A 89 -11.36 -2.06 -0.71
C PRO A 89 -10.93 -0.93 -1.66
N SER A 90 -10.08 -0.01 -1.18
CA SER A 90 -9.69 1.21 -1.92
C SER A 90 -8.91 0.93 -3.20
N HIS A 91 -8.15 -0.17 -3.23
CA HIS A 91 -7.36 -0.61 -4.38
C HIS A 91 -8.02 -1.79 -5.11
N TYR A 92 -9.34 -1.95 -5.00
CA TYR A 92 -10.11 -3.08 -5.55
C TYR A 92 -9.79 -4.46 -4.96
N VAL A 93 -8.77 -4.55 -4.11
CA VAL A 93 -8.26 -5.80 -3.53
C VAL A 93 -7.98 -5.62 -2.04
N HIS A 94 -8.17 -6.69 -1.27
CA HIS A 94 -7.79 -6.74 0.14
C HIS A 94 -6.37 -7.26 0.36
N ALA A 95 -5.66 -7.58 -0.72
CA ALA A 95 -4.32 -8.14 -0.71
C ALA A 95 -3.34 -7.23 0.05
N TRP A 96 -2.35 -7.82 0.71
CA TRP A 96 -1.27 -7.05 1.37
C TRP A 96 -1.72 -6.05 2.44
N ALA A 97 -2.91 -6.25 3.00
CA ALA A 97 -3.55 -5.37 3.98
C ALA A 97 -3.89 -3.96 3.46
N GLN A 98 -3.97 -3.77 2.14
CA GLN A 98 -4.26 -2.45 1.54
C GLN A 98 -5.76 -2.09 1.48
N THR A 99 -6.60 -2.78 2.27
CA THR A 99 -8.08 -2.64 2.19
C THR A 99 -8.55 -1.19 2.33
N TYR A 100 -7.91 -0.43 3.22
CA TYR A 100 -8.20 0.98 3.49
C TYR A 100 -7.01 1.88 3.17
N ALA A 101 -6.09 1.40 2.34
CA ALA A 101 -4.91 2.18 1.99
C ALA A 101 -5.28 3.42 1.18
N ILE A 102 -4.43 4.43 1.22
CA ILE A 102 -4.62 5.69 0.50
C ILE A 102 -3.37 5.95 -0.35
N ASP A 103 -3.59 6.26 -1.62
CA ASP A 103 -2.54 6.75 -2.51
C ASP A 103 -2.67 8.26 -2.68
N LEU A 104 -1.63 8.98 -2.30
CA LEU A 104 -1.55 10.43 -2.37
C LEU A 104 -0.57 10.85 -3.47
N VAL A 105 -1.02 11.68 -4.39
CA VAL A 105 -0.22 12.27 -5.46
C VAL A 105 -0.07 13.76 -5.23
N PHE A 106 1.10 14.32 -5.50
CA PHE A 106 1.31 15.76 -5.39
C PHE A 106 0.66 16.46 -6.59
N ASP A 107 -0.28 17.37 -6.33
CA ASP A 107 -1.08 18.05 -7.34
C ASP A 107 -0.95 19.57 -7.19
N PRO A 108 0.17 20.16 -7.64
CA PRO A 108 0.41 21.59 -7.48
C PRO A 108 -0.59 22.44 -8.28
N ALA A 109 -0.92 23.62 -7.75
CA ALA A 109 -1.95 24.49 -8.32
C ALA A 109 -1.60 25.06 -9.71
N ASP A 110 -0.34 24.99 -10.11
CA ASP A 110 0.15 25.43 -11.42
C ASP A 110 -0.12 24.41 -12.55
N GLY A 111 -0.67 23.23 -12.22
CA GLY A 111 -0.97 22.18 -13.18
C GLY A 111 0.28 21.49 -13.74
N SER A 112 1.42 21.58 -13.06
CA SER A 112 2.69 21.01 -13.53
C SER A 112 2.77 19.49 -13.44
N ARG A 113 1.86 18.82 -12.72
CA ARG A 113 1.78 17.35 -12.69
C ARG A 113 1.37 16.83 -14.07
N PRO A 114 2.18 15.98 -14.72
CA PRO A 114 1.80 15.39 -16.00
C PRO A 114 0.52 14.56 -15.89
N GLU A 115 -0.44 14.82 -16.78
CA GLU A 115 -1.64 14.00 -16.91
C GLU A 115 -1.37 12.69 -17.69
N MET A 116 -2.30 11.74 -17.53
CA MET A 116 -2.35 10.52 -18.32
C MET A 116 -2.43 10.87 -19.81
N SER A 117 -1.45 10.41 -20.61
CA SER A 117 -1.39 10.67 -22.04
C SER A 117 -0.92 9.43 -22.80
N TRP A 118 -1.28 9.34 -24.07
CA TRP A 118 -0.80 8.29 -24.98
C TRP A 118 0.71 8.40 -25.26
N TRP A 119 1.27 9.62 -25.19
CA TRP A 119 2.69 9.86 -25.45
C TRP A 119 3.28 10.95 -24.55
N PRO A 120 4.55 10.83 -24.12
CA PRO A 120 5.41 9.65 -24.19
C PRO A 120 4.84 8.45 -23.41
N LEU A 121 5.22 7.23 -23.81
CA LEU A 121 4.74 5.99 -23.16
C LEU A 121 5.10 5.95 -21.67
N VAL A 122 6.29 6.44 -21.33
CA VAL A 122 6.84 6.45 -19.98
C VAL A 122 7.58 7.77 -19.77
N ARG A 123 7.62 8.27 -18.53
CA ARG A 123 8.37 9.48 -18.16
C ARG A 123 9.38 9.18 -17.07
N HIS A 124 10.43 9.99 -16.99
CA HIS A 124 11.34 9.91 -15.85
C HIS A 124 10.59 10.38 -14.59
N PRO A 125 10.78 9.75 -13.41
CA PRO A 125 10.05 10.13 -12.21
C PRO A 125 10.30 11.59 -11.80
N THR A 126 11.47 12.16 -12.10
CA THR A 126 11.78 13.58 -11.85
C THR A 126 10.97 14.55 -12.70
N THR A 127 10.21 14.08 -13.70
CA THR A 127 9.25 14.91 -14.43
C THR A 127 8.01 15.22 -13.58
N TYR A 128 7.76 14.45 -12.52
CA TYR A 128 6.63 14.70 -11.63
C TYR A 128 7.09 15.55 -10.44
N PRO A 129 6.37 16.65 -10.13
CA PRO A 129 6.74 17.54 -9.04
C PRO A 129 6.65 16.89 -7.65
N GLY A 130 5.91 15.77 -7.55
CA GLY A 130 5.83 14.97 -6.33
C GLY A 130 7.09 14.16 -6.03
N PHE A 131 7.91 13.83 -7.02
CA PHE A 131 9.11 13.02 -6.81
C PHE A 131 10.15 13.81 -6.01
N GLY A 132 10.62 13.23 -4.91
CA GLY A 132 11.56 13.88 -3.99
C GLY A 132 10.91 14.78 -2.93
N GLN A 133 9.58 14.97 -2.93
CA GLN A 133 8.90 15.72 -1.88
C GLN A 133 9.10 15.06 -0.50
N PRO A 134 9.27 15.85 0.58
CA PRO A 134 9.54 15.32 1.91
C PRO A 134 8.34 14.54 2.46
N ILE A 135 8.63 13.39 3.05
CA ILE A 135 7.65 12.55 3.76
C ILE A 135 7.95 12.60 5.25
N VAL A 136 6.94 12.94 6.03
CA VAL A 136 7.01 13.03 7.49
C VAL A 136 6.32 11.85 8.15
N ALA A 137 6.73 11.52 9.37
CA ALA A 137 6.08 10.49 10.17
C ALA A 137 4.67 10.95 10.56
N PRO A 138 3.62 10.23 10.16
CA PRO A 138 2.23 10.62 10.48
C PRO A 138 1.77 10.21 11.90
N ILE A 139 2.60 9.42 12.59
CA ILE A 139 2.37 8.91 13.94
C ILE A 139 3.67 8.90 14.74
N ASP A 140 3.56 8.99 16.05
CA ASP A 140 4.64 8.61 16.96
C ASP A 140 4.79 7.09 16.99
N GLY A 141 6.02 6.59 17.09
CA GLY A 141 6.22 5.16 17.26
C GLY A 141 7.64 4.67 17.03
N THR A 142 7.78 3.35 16.94
CA THR A 142 9.05 2.67 16.67
C THR A 142 9.06 2.13 15.25
N VAL A 143 10.11 2.40 14.49
CA VAL A 143 10.33 1.83 13.16
C VAL A 143 10.62 0.34 13.30
N VAL A 144 9.75 -0.52 12.75
CA VAL A 144 9.88 -1.98 12.86
C VAL A 144 10.32 -2.64 11.56
N ARG A 145 10.16 -1.97 10.41
CA ARG A 145 10.63 -2.46 9.11
C ARG A 145 11.03 -1.29 8.21
N VAL A 146 12.12 -1.49 7.47
CA VAL A 146 12.66 -0.54 6.49
C VAL A 146 13.13 -1.29 5.25
N ARG A 147 12.89 -0.72 4.08
CA ARG A 147 13.46 -1.13 2.80
C ARG A 147 13.79 0.13 2.00
N SER A 148 15.03 0.26 1.52
CA SER A 148 15.52 1.53 0.93
C SER A 148 16.29 1.39 -0.39
N PHE A 149 16.46 0.17 -0.91
CA PHE A 149 17.36 -0.11 -2.03
C PHE A 149 16.68 -0.41 -3.35
N MET A 150 15.35 -0.47 -3.40
CA MET A 150 14.61 -0.70 -4.64
C MET A 150 14.73 0.53 -5.54
N ARG A 151 15.04 0.33 -6.81
CA ARG A 151 15.19 1.41 -7.78
C ARG A 151 13.83 2.04 -8.12
N ASP A 152 13.81 3.37 -8.22
CA ASP A 152 12.70 4.11 -8.82
C ASP A 152 12.68 3.89 -10.34
N HIS A 153 11.54 3.45 -10.87
CA HIS A 153 11.40 3.13 -12.29
C HIS A 153 10.74 4.30 -13.06
N LEU A 154 10.71 4.19 -14.39
CA LEU A 154 9.98 5.13 -15.24
C LEU A 154 8.48 5.06 -14.93
N SER A 155 7.76 6.16 -15.09
CA SER A 155 6.31 6.17 -14.89
C SER A 155 5.62 5.27 -15.92
N ARG A 156 4.48 4.74 -15.51
CA ARG A 156 3.57 3.91 -16.30
C ARG A 156 2.22 4.61 -16.43
N SER A 157 2.27 5.92 -16.69
CA SER A 157 1.12 6.83 -16.78
C SER A 157 0.67 7.04 -18.24
N SER A 158 0.70 5.99 -19.05
CA SER A 158 0.10 5.95 -20.38
C SER A 158 -0.72 4.67 -20.52
N PRO A 159 -1.76 4.61 -21.38
CA PRO A 159 -2.55 3.40 -21.54
C PRO A 159 -1.71 2.15 -21.89
N PRO A 160 -0.73 2.20 -22.82
CA PRO A 160 0.15 1.04 -23.07
C PRO A 160 1.03 0.68 -21.86
N ALA A 161 1.53 1.67 -21.12
CA ALA A 161 2.36 1.40 -19.95
C ALA A 161 1.54 0.89 -18.75
N LEU A 162 0.26 1.24 -18.64
CA LEU A 162 -0.67 0.63 -17.69
C LEU A 162 -0.92 -0.85 -18.02
N LEU A 163 -0.99 -1.23 -19.30
CA LEU A 163 -1.06 -2.65 -19.66
C LEU A 163 0.21 -3.39 -19.21
N TYR A 164 1.38 -2.77 -19.40
CA TYR A 164 2.64 -3.32 -18.88
C TYR A 164 2.64 -3.43 -17.35
N LEU A 165 2.10 -2.43 -16.64
CA LEU A 165 1.90 -2.47 -15.18
C LEU A 165 1.08 -3.69 -14.77
N LEU A 166 -0.04 -3.97 -15.46
CA LEU A 166 -0.86 -5.14 -15.17
C LEU A 166 -0.11 -6.47 -15.35
N VAL A 167 0.78 -6.56 -16.34
CA VAL A 167 1.66 -7.72 -16.54
C VAL A 167 2.70 -7.80 -15.42
N GLU A 168 3.31 -6.69 -15.02
CA GLU A 168 4.24 -6.66 -13.90
C GLU A 168 3.57 -6.94 -12.55
N SER A 169 2.28 -6.69 -12.40
CA SER A 169 1.50 -7.09 -11.20
C SER A 169 1.47 -8.61 -11.01
N VAL A 170 1.89 -9.43 -11.98
CA VAL A 170 2.16 -10.86 -11.74
C VAL A 170 3.26 -11.04 -10.69
N ARG A 171 4.18 -10.09 -10.55
CA ARG A 171 5.22 -10.07 -9.50
C ARG A 171 4.64 -10.03 -8.10
N GLU A 172 3.39 -9.56 -7.93
CA GLU A 172 2.69 -9.57 -6.65
C GLU A 172 2.61 -10.99 -6.08
N PHE A 173 2.39 -12.00 -6.95
CA PHE A 173 2.31 -13.39 -6.52
C PHE A 173 3.63 -13.97 -5.99
N PHE A 174 4.76 -13.32 -6.29
CA PHE A 174 6.09 -13.72 -5.79
C PHE A 174 6.53 -12.93 -4.54
N GLY A 175 5.65 -12.09 -3.99
CA GLY A 175 5.79 -11.48 -2.68
C GLY A 175 5.67 -9.95 -2.64
N PRO A 176 5.58 -9.38 -1.42
CA PRO A 176 5.18 -7.98 -1.22
C PRO A 176 6.25 -6.96 -1.60
N ILE A 177 7.51 -7.39 -1.74
CA ILE A 177 8.64 -6.47 -1.96
C ILE A 177 8.52 -5.79 -3.33
N GLY A 178 8.08 -6.52 -4.36
CA GLY A 178 7.85 -5.95 -5.68
C GLY A 178 6.71 -4.93 -5.69
N ILE A 179 5.81 -5.01 -4.71
CA ILE A 179 4.61 -4.19 -4.61
C ILE A 179 4.91 -2.91 -3.86
N LEU A 180 5.38 -3.05 -2.62
CA LEU A 180 5.60 -1.90 -1.73
C LEU A 180 6.78 -1.03 -2.16
N GLY A 181 7.77 -1.62 -2.85
CA GLY A 181 9.03 -0.94 -3.15
C GLY A 181 9.79 -0.59 -1.86
N ASN A 182 10.39 0.59 -1.84
CA ASN A 182 10.96 1.15 -0.62
C ASN A 182 9.85 1.59 0.33
N HIS A 183 9.95 1.18 1.59
CA HIS A 183 8.89 1.40 2.55
C HIS A 183 9.41 1.47 3.98
N ILE A 184 8.62 2.10 4.84
CA ILE A 184 8.81 2.17 6.29
C ILE A 184 7.55 1.61 6.94
N VAL A 185 7.71 0.78 7.97
CA VAL A 185 6.61 0.41 8.88
C VAL A 185 6.92 0.92 10.28
N ILE A 186 6.03 1.74 10.81
CA ILE A 186 6.08 2.31 12.16
C ILE A 186 5.04 1.60 13.02
N ARG A 187 5.41 1.19 14.24
CA ARG A 187 4.51 0.60 15.22
C ARG A 187 4.21 1.61 16.32
N ARG A 188 2.93 1.85 16.59
CA ARG A 188 2.43 2.65 17.73
C ARG A 188 2.48 1.84 19.02
N ASP A 189 2.40 2.53 20.15
CA ASP A 189 2.39 1.91 21.48
C ASP A 189 1.18 1.02 21.73
N ASP A 190 0.05 1.26 21.04
CA ASP A 190 -1.15 0.42 21.09
C ASP A 190 -1.05 -0.87 20.25
N GLY A 191 0.06 -1.06 19.53
CA GLY A 191 0.31 -2.22 18.68
C GLY A 191 -0.19 -2.10 17.25
N THR A 192 -0.86 -1.00 16.87
CA THR A 192 -1.19 -0.73 15.47
C THR A 192 0.09 -0.38 14.69
N HIS A 193 0.06 -0.67 13.39
CA HIS A 193 1.18 -0.43 12.50
C HIS A 193 0.74 0.47 11.36
N LEU A 194 1.64 1.33 10.90
CA LEU A 194 1.42 2.16 9.75
C LEU A 194 2.55 1.95 8.76
N LEU A 195 2.20 1.78 7.50
CA LEU A 195 3.12 1.56 6.40
C LEU A 195 3.08 2.76 5.46
N LEU A 196 4.26 3.23 5.07
CA LEU A 196 4.48 4.19 3.98
C LEU A 196 5.30 3.52 2.88
N ALA A 197 4.82 3.52 1.64
CA ALA A 197 5.41 2.79 0.51
C ALA A 197 5.77 3.70 -0.67
N HIS A 198 6.36 3.09 -1.70
CA HIS A 198 6.82 3.74 -2.94
C HIS A 198 7.85 4.86 -2.72
N LEU A 199 8.59 4.80 -1.61
CA LEU A 199 9.56 5.83 -1.23
C LEU A 199 10.75 5.88 -2.19
N ARG A 200 11.43 7.04 -2.26
CA ARG A 200 12.58 7.21 -3.16
C ARG A 200 13.76 6.38 -2.70
N GLN A 201 14.44 5.74 -3.64
CA GLN A 201 15.68 5.01 -3.39
C GLN A 201 16.68 5.89 -2.65
N GLY A 202 17.25 5.36 -1.56
CA GLY A 202 18.27 6.05 -0.76
C GLY A 202 17.80 7.28 0.02
N SER A 203 16.49 7.56 0.10
CA SER A 203 15.98 8.75 0.82
C SER A 203 15.61 8.53 2.29
N LEU A 204 15.53 7.28 2.75
CA LEU A 204 15.06 6.96 4.09
C LEU A 204 16.07 7.45 5.14
N LEU A 205 15.59 8.25 6.10
CA LEU A 205 16.39 8.87 7.17
C LEU A 205 16.33 8.08 8.48
N VAL A 206 15.68 6.92 8.47
CA VAL A 206 15.45 6.08 9.66
C VAL A 206 15.83 4.64 9.38
N LYS A 207 16.17 3.92 10.45
CA LYS A 207 16.44 2.47 10.45
C LYS A 207 15.53 1.75 11.45
N ARG A 208 15.45 0.44 11.30
CA ARG A 208 14.72 -0.42 12.25
C ARG A 208 15.25 -0.21 13.67
N GLY A 209 14.35 0.02 14.61
CA GLY A 209 14.64 0.29 16.02
C GLY A 209 14.54 1.76 16.39
N ASP A 210 14.61 2.69 15.43
CA ASP A 210 14.51 4.12 15.71
C ASP A 210 13.11 4.47 16.25
N ARG A 211 13.06 5.41 17.20
CA ARG A 211 11.83 6.08 17.59
C ARG A 211 11.66 7.34 16.74
N VAL A 212 10.46 7.53 16.21
CA VAL A 212 10.10 8.71 15.42
C VAL A 212 8.96 9.44 16.12
N ALA A 213 9.06 10.76 16.15
CA ALA A 213 7.94 11.62 16.54
C ALA A 213 7.15 12.00 15.30
N ARG A 214 5.84 12.17 15.44
CA ARG A 214 4.96 12.72 14.42
C ARG A 214 5.54 14.04 13.87
N GLY A 215 5.46 14.24 12.55
CA GLY A 215 6.02 15.40 11.84
C GLY A 215 7.52 15.29 11.51
N THR A 216 8.25 14.30 12.04
CA THR A 216 9.67 14.10 11.71
C THR A 216 9.82 13.69 10.25
N LYS A 217 10.67 14.35 9.46
CA LYS A 217 11.01 13.89 8.09
C LYS A 217 11.70 12.52 8.18
N ILE A 218 11.16 11.53 7.46
CA ILE A 218 11.63 10.14 7.49
C ILE A 218 12.04 9.59 6.13
N ALA A 219 11.56 10.19 5.03
CA ALA A 219 11.88 9.77 3.67
C ALA A 219 11.51 10.87 2.65
N GLU A 220 11.59 10.53 1.37
CA GLU A 220 11.10 11.34 0.26
C GLU A 220 10.21 10.51 -0.66
N CYS A 221 9.22 11.14 -1.30
CA CYS A 221 8.31 10.52 -2.26
C CYS A 221 9.11 9.96 -3.44
N GLY A 222 8.83 8.72 -3.82
CA GLY A 222 9.53 8.02 -4.89
C GLY A 222 8.59 7.46 -5.93
N ASN A 223 9.10 6.49 -6.69
CA ASN A 223 8.39 5.73 -7.70
C ASN A 223 8.92 4.29 -7.75
N SER A 224 9.15 3.70 -6.59
CA SER A 224 9.64 2.32 -6.46
C SER A 224 8.49 1.34 -6.22
N GLY A 225 8.67 0.07 -6.56
CA GLY A 225 7.63 -0.95 -6.38
C GLY A 225 6.59 -0.98 -7.50
N ASN A 226 5.34 -1.31 -7.17
CA ASN A 226 4.24 -1.38 -8.12
C ASN A 226 3.52 -0.03 -8.23
N SER A 227 4.20 0.94 -8.82
CA SER A 227 3.71 2.32 -8.96
C SER A 227 3.43 2.70 -10.41
N SER A 228 2.39 3.50 -10.66
CA SER A 228 2.13 4.10 -11.99
C SER A 228 2.85 5.44 -12.16
N GLU A 229 2.96 6.23 -11.10
CA GLU A 229 3.63 7.53 -11.07
C GLU A 229 4.06 7.88 -9.63
N PRO A 230 4.97 8.86 -9.42
CA PRO A 230 5.41 9.21 -8.08
C PRO A 230 4.26 9.59 -7.14
N HIS A 231 4.08 8.78 -6.09
CA HIS A 231 3.00 8.93 -5.12
C HIS A 231 3.41 8.32 -3.77
N VAL A 232 2.62 8.61 -2.73
CA VAL A 232 2.80 8.10 -1.38
C VAL A 232 1.63 7.20 -1.04
N HIS A 233 1.93 5.91 -0.84
CA HIS A 233 0.96 4.95 -0.33
C HIS A 233 1.04 4.90 1.19
N ILE A 234 -0.09 5.08 1.87
CA ILE A 234 -0.22 4.97 3.32
C ILE A 234 -1.29 3.94 3.69
N GLN A 235 -0.98 3.01 4.60
CA GLN A 235 -1.95 2.05 5.12
C GLN A 235 -1.74 1.72 6.60
N ALA A 236 -2.82 1.52 7.35
CA ALA A 236 -2.81 1.07 8.73
C ALA A 236 -3.09 -0.44 8.81
N MET A 237 -2.49 -1.11 9.79
CA MET A 237 -2.48 -2.55 9.90
C MET A 237 -2.50 -3.03 11.36
N ASP A 238 -3.08 -4.22 11.60
CA ASP A 238 -3.06 -4.86 12.92
C ASP A 238 -1.70 -5.51 13.29
N ARG A 239 -0.75 -5.57 12.34
CA ARG A 239 0.59 -6.15 12.52
C ARG A 239 1.59 -5.68 11.47
N ALA A 240 2.87 -5.86 11.75
CA ALA A 240 3.96 -5.43 10.86
C ALA A 240 4.04 -6.15 9.50
N SER A 241 3.51 -7.37 9.38
CA SER A 241 3.65 -8.17 8.15
C SER A 241 2.40 -8.09 7.30
N VAL A 242 2.49 -7.40 6.16
CA VAL A 242 1.44 -7.30 5.13
C VAL A 242 0.92 -8.65 4.63
N TRP A 243 1.70 -9.72 4.76
CA TRP A 243 1.29 -11.08 4.38
C TRP A 243 0.09 -11.61 5.17
N ILE A 244 -0.04 -11.19 6.43
CA ILE A 244 -1.00 -11.77 7.37
C ILE A 244 -1.79 -10.70 8.13
N ALA A 245 -1.62 -9.43 7.73
CA ALA A 245 -2.23 -8.29 8.40
C ALA A 245 -3.67 -8.05 7.91
N ALA A 246 -4.52 -7.62 8.84
CA ALA A 246 -5.75 -6.93 8.50
C ALA A 246 -5.44 -5.45 8.24
N GLY A 247 -5.91 -4.92 7.10
CA GLY A 247 -5.90 -3.48 6.83
C GLY A 247 -6.94 -2.80 7.70
N LEU A 248 -6.57 -1.70 8.35
CA LEU A 248 -7.42 -0.95 9.26
C LEU A 248 -7.82 0.39 8.63
N PRO A 249 -9.03 0.90 8.89
CA PRO A 249 -9.43 2.23 8.43
C PRO A 249 -8.49 3.32 8.98
N ILE A 250 -8.32 4.39 8.21
CA ILE A 250 -7.52 5.57 8.59
C ILE A 250 -8.43 6.78 8.58
N ARG A 251 -8.14 7.73 9.46
CA ARG A 251 -8.67 9.09 9.41
C ARG A 251 -7.54 10.10 9.61
N PHE A 252 -7.65 11.27 8.99
CA PHE A 252 -6.64 12.33 9.10
C PHE A 252 -7.11 13.40 10.06
N ASP A 253 -6.37 13.62 11.15
CA ASP A 253 -6.65 14.69 12.12
C ASP A 253 -8.12 14.72 12.57
N HIS A 254 -8.65 13.54 12.91
CA HIS A 254 -10.05 13.28 13.28
C HIS A 254 -11.09 13.45 12.16
N GLY A 255 -10.71 13.92 10.97
CA GLY A 255 -11.54 14.02 9.78
C GLY A 255 -11.50 12.77 8.89
N GLU A 256 -12.54 12.58 8.09
CA GLU A 256 -12.56 11.51 7.08
C GLU A 256 -11.43 11.72 6.04
N PRO A 257 -10.85 10.64 5.50
CA PRO A 257 -9.91 10.78 4.40
C PRO A 257 -10.59 11.39 3.16
N PRO A 258 -9.85 12.13 2.31
CA PRO A 258 -10.38 12.71 1.08
C PRO A 258 -10.91 11.62 0.14
N ALA A 259 -11.97 11.90 -0.63
CA ALA A 259 -12.39 11.00 -1.71
C ALA A 259 -11.38 11.03 -2.87
N ASN A 260 -11.45 10.07 -3.78
CA ASN A 260 -10.67 10.07 -5.01
C ASN A 260 -10.94 11.36 -5.80
N GLY A 261 -9.88 12.10 -6.10
CA GLY A 261 -9.95 13.41 -6.76
C GLY A 261 -9.96 14.60 -5.79
N ASP A 262 -10.22 14.37 -4.51
CA ASP A 262 -10.21 15.44 -3.51
C ASP A 262 -8.81 15.67 -2.96
N LEU A 263 -8.55 16.92 -2.56
CA LEU A 263 -7.32 17.30 -1.89
C LEU A 263 -7.33 16.82 -0.44
N LEU A 264 -6.17 16.32 0.00
CA LEU A 264 -5.90 16.06 1.40
C LEU A 264 -5.97 17.40 2.17
N PRO A 265 -6.77 17.49 3.24
CA PRO A 265 -6.74 18.65 4.13
C PRO A 265 -5.39 18.65 4.84
N THR A 266 -4.44 19.38 4.29
CA THR A 266 -3.17 19.68 4.97
C THR A 266 -3.30 21.08 5.54
N ASP A 267 -2.82 21.28 6.77
CA ASP A 267 -2.69 22.63 7.31
C ASP A 267 -1.79 23.43 6.37
N ALA A 268 -2.35 24.47 5.76
CA ALA A 268 -1.71 25.31 4.75
C ALA A 268 -0.59 26.22 5.32
N THR A 269 0.09 25.80 6.38
CA THR A 269 1.04 26.65 7.11
C THR A 269 2.41 26.01 7.23
N LEU A 270 3.32 26.45 6.36
CA LEU A 270 4.61 27.02 6.77
C LEU A 270 4.83 28.32 5.98
#